data_AF-A0A954QLI4-F1
#
_entry.id   AF-A0A954QLI4-F1
#
_cell.length_a   1.000
_cell.length_b   1.000
_cell.length_c   1.000
_cell.angle_alpha   90.00
_cell.angle_beta   90.00
_cell.angle_gamma   90.00
#
_symmetry.space_group_name_H-M   'P 1'
#
loop_
_entity.id
_entity.type
_entity.pdbx_description
1 polymer ?
#
loop_
_entity_poly.entity_id
_entity_poly.type
_entity_poly.pdbx_seq_one_letter_code
_entity_poly.pdbx_strand_id
1 'polypeptide(L)'
;LQLNTRARLQNCLAFYNIIAWRVLHLTLQNRTVPNQPCTLFFADHEWKPLWCVTTKQPLPKKPPTLAKMMKLLTHLGGYNNRNTERPPGPQPVWIGIRRMLDYAIAWQTFGPTTGKRYV
;
A
#
# COMPACT_ATOMS: atom_id res chain seq x y z
N LEU A 1 23.15 2.79 -2.28
CA LEU A 1 23.33 3.77 -1.19
C LEU A 1 24.82 4.00 -1.02
N GLN A 2 25.28 5.25 -1.03
CA GLN A 2 26.65 5.60 -0.68
C GLN A 2 26.63 6.39 0.62
N LEU A 3 26.66 5.66 1.74
CA LEU A 3 26.65 6.24 3.07
C LEU A 3 28.07 6.13 3.62
N ASN A 4 28.78 7.26 3.61
CA ASN A 4 30.22 7.36 3.89
C ASN A 4 30.62 7.02 5.34
N THR A 5 29.66 6.66 6.22
CA THR A 5 29.94 6.28 7.61
C THR A 5 29.13 5.08 8.05
N ARG A 6 29.73 4.25 8.90
CA ARG A 6 29.10 3.04 9.47
C ARG A 6 27.80 3.36 10.22
N ALA A 7 27.79 4.41 11.03
CA ALA A 7 26.60 4.82 11.79
C ALA A 7 25.41 5.15 10.88
N ARG A 8 25.64 5.90 9.79
CA ARG A 8 24.59 6.22 8.80
C ARG A 8 24.08 4.98 8.09
N LEU A 9 24.98 4.05 7.75
CA LEU A 9 24.60 2.76 7.17
C LEU A 9 23.72 1.94 8.12
N GLN A 10 24.08 1.85 9.40
CA GLN A 10 23.31 1.12 10.41
C GLN A 10 21.90 1.70 10.59
N ASN A 11 21.77 3.03 10.68
CA ASN A 11 20.46 3.69 10.76
C ASN A 11 19.62 3.39 9.50
N CYS A 12 20.25 3.45 8.32
CA CYS A 12 19.57 3.15 7.07
C CYS A 12 19.09 1.70 7.00
N LEU A 13 19.90 0.75 7.44
CA LEU A 13 19.51 -0.66 7.56
C LEU A 13 18.36 -0.87 8.54
N ALA A 14 18.35 -0.16 9.67
CA ALA A 14 17.24 -0.20 10.62
C ALA A 14 15.91 0.23 9.98
N PHE A 15 15.91 1.33 9.21
CA PHE A 15 14.72 1.74 8.45
C PHE A 15 14.30 0.71 7.40
N TYR A 16 15.26 0.15 6.66
CA TYR A 16 14.94 -0.89 5.68
C TYR A 16 14.40 -2.16 6.31
N ASN A 17 14.81 -2.51 7.53
CA ASN A 17 14.24 -3.66 8.25
C ASN A 17 12.76 -3.47 8.57
N ILE A 18 12.35 -2.28 9.03
CA ILE A 18 10.94 -1.96 9.31
C ILE A 18 10.11 -2.04 8.03
N ILE A 19 10.63 -1.46 6.95
CA ILE A 19 10.03 -1.49 5.62
C ILE A 19 9.90 -2.92 5.11
N ALA A 20 10.97 -3.70 5.18
CA ALA A 20 11.01 -5.08 4.70
C ALA A 20 10.02 -5.94 5.47
N TRP A 21 9.95 -5.79 6.79
CA TRP A 21 8.94 -6.45 7.62
C TRP A 21 7.54 -6.10 7.15
N ARG A 22 7.22 -4.82 6.91
CA ARG A 22 5.89 -4.41 6.47
C ARG A 22 5.50 -5.01 5.12
N VAL A 23 6.42 -5.00 4.15
CA VAL A 23 6.22 -5.58 2.81
C VAL A 23 6.01 -7.09 2.90
N LEU A 24 6.85 -7.79 3.65
CA LEU A 24 6.77 -9.25 3.83
C LEU A 24 5.52 -9.65 4.60
N HIS A 25 5.18 -8.91 5.65
CA HIS A 25 3.96 -9.10 6.43
C HIS A 25 2.72 -9.00 5.54
N LEU A 26 2.56 -7.91 4.77
CA LEU A 26 1.43 -7.79 3.84
C LEU A 26 1.39 -8.89 2.78
N THR A 27 2.55 -9.27 2.26
CA THR A 27 2.68 -10.36 1.28
C THR A 27 2.20 -11.70 1.87
N LEU A 28 2.55 -11.99 3.13
CA LEU A 28 2.14 -13.21 3.83
C LEU A 28 0.67 -13.16 4.22
N GLN A 29 0.20 -12.06 4.80
CA GLN A 29 -1.19 -11.91 5.25
C GLN A 29 -2.17 -12.03 4.08
N ASN A 30 -1.79 -11.55 2.89
CA ASN A 30 -2.59 -11.74 1.68
C ASN A 30 -2.79 -13.23 1.32
N ARG A 31 -1.88 -14.12 1.74
CA ARG A 31 -1.96 -15.57 1.49
C ARG A 31 -2.71 -16.29 2.61
N THR A 32 -2.54 -15.86 3.86
CA THR A 32 -3.09 -16.54 5.04
C THR A 32 -4.51 -16.09 5.36
N VAL A 33 -4.80 -14.80 5.25
CA VAL A 33 -6.10 -14.21 5.63
C VAL A 33 -6.67 -13.30 4.52
N PRO A 34 -6.75 -13.77 3.25
CA PRO A 34 -7.17 -12.94 2.11
C PRO A 34 -8.56 -12.32 2.24
N ASN A 35 -9.45 -12.96 3.02
CA ASN A 35 -10.86 -12.60 3.13
C ASN A 35 -11.15 -11.58 4.24
N GLN A 36 -10.16 -11.23 5.08
CA GLN A 36 -10.32 -10.22 6.11
C GLN A 36 -10.50 -8.82 5.49
N PRO A 37 -11.18 -7.88 6.18
CA PRO A 37 -11.32 -6.53 5.68
C PRO A 37 -9.96 -5.84 5.61
N CYS A 38 -9.72 -5.07 4.54
CA CYS A 38 -8.43 -4.40 4.34
C CYS A 38 -8.11 -3.36 5.44
N THR A 39 -9.11 -2.88 6.17
CA THR A 39 -8.98 -1.90 7.27
C THR A 39 -8.17 -2.41 8.45
N LEU A 40 -8.01 -3.74 8.61
CA LEU A 40 -7.09 -4.29 9.62
C LEU A 40 -5.62 -4.04 9.28
N PHE A 41 -5.33 -3.78 8.01
CA PHE A 41 -3.98 -3.63 7.50
C PHE A 41 -3.70 -2.22 7.01
N PHE A 42 -4.69 -1.53 6.45
CA PHE A 42 -4.54 -0.21 5.83
C PHE A 42 -5.47 0.80 6.51
N ALA A 43 -4.93 1.97 6.82
CA ALA A 43 -5.72 3.09 7.34
C ALA A 43 -6.66 3.65 6.27
N ASP A 44 -7.69 4.37 6.71
CA ASP A 44 -8.70 4.96 5.81
C ASP A 44 -8.11 5.88 4.75
N HIS A 45 -7.12 6.68 5.12
CA HIS A 45 -6.43 7.56 4.19
C HIS A 45 -5.49 6.80 3.24
N GLU A 46 -5.23 5.51 3.43
CA GLU A 46 -4.44 4.69 2.52
C GLU A 46 -5.36 3.95 1.53
N TRP A 47 -6.34 3.19 2.03
CA TRP A 47 -7.12 2.30 1.16
C TRP A 47 -8.18 3.03 0.33
N LYS A 48 -8.79 4.09 0.86
CA LYS A 48 -9.83 4.87 0.16
C LYS A 48 -9.30 5.56 -1.10
N PRO A 49 -8.21 6.35 -1.06
CA PRO A 49 -7.69 6.95 -2.28
C PRO A 49 -7.16 5.92 -3.27
N LEU A 50 -6.52 4.85 -2.78
CA LEU A 50 -6.05 3.76 -3.65
C LEU A 50 -7.22 3.13 -4.42
N TRP A 51 -8.36 2.90 -3.76
CA TRP A 51 -9.58 2.45 -4.42
C TRP A 51 -10.03 3.43 -5.50
N CYS A 52 -10.18 4.72 -5.15
CA CYS A 52 -10.67 5.73 -6.08
C CYS A 52 -9.77 5.86 -7.31
N VAL A 53 -8.45 5.87 -7.14
CA VAL A 53 -7.49 6.03 -8.25
C VAL A 53 -7.49 4.81 -9.18
N THR A 54 -7.52 3.60 -8.62
CA THR A 54 -7.37 2.37 -9.40
C THR A 54 -8.69 1.92 -10.05
N THR A 55 -9.81 2.11 -9.36
CA THR A 55 -11.13 1.64 -9.84
C THR A 55 -11.92 2.73 -10.54
N LYS A 56 -11.67 4.01 -10.25
CA LYS A 56 -12.48 5.16 -10.68
C LYS A 56 -13.97 5.00 -10.32
N GLN A 57 -14.25 4.31 -9.22
CA GLN A 57 -15.59 4.05 -8.70
C GLN A 57 -15.79 4.73 -7.33
N PRO A 58 -17.05 5.01 -6.94
CA PRO A 58 -17.34 5.48 -5.59
C PRO A 58 -16.86 4.47 -4.54
N LEU A 59 -16.62 4.96 -3.32
CA LEU A 59 -16.22 4.10 -2.21
C LEU A 59 -17.31 3.05 -1.91
N PRO A 60 -16.94 1.77 -1.73
CA PRO A 60 -17.90 0.73 -1.41
C PRO A 60 -18.47 0.95 0.00
N LYS A 61 -19.72 0.54 0.22
CA LYS A 61 -20.37 0.61 1.55
C LYS A 61 -19.64 -0.21 2.61
N LYS A 62 -19.02 -1.32 2.21
CA LYS A 62 -18.20 -2.18 3.07
C LYS A 62 -16.75 -2.15 2.56
N PRO A 63 -15.76 -2.11 3.45
CA PRO A 63 -14.36 -2.18 3.04
C PRO A 63 -14.08 -3.42 2.18
N PRO A 64 -13.22 -3.32 1.15
CA PRO A 64 -12.83 -4.48 0.36
C PRO A 64 -12.04 -5.48 1.21
N THR A 65 -11.98 -6.73 0.74
CA THR A 65 -11.11 -7.75 1.35
C THR A 65 -9.64 -7.41 1.14
N LEU A 66 -8.76 -7.96 1.98
CA LEU A 66 -7.31 -7.83 1.83
C LEU A 66 -6.87 -8.27 0.44
N ALA A 67 -7.37 -9.40 -0.07
CA ALA A 67 -7.01 -9.89 -1.40
C ALA A 67 -7.41 -8.92 -2.52
N LYS A 68 -8.60 -8.32 -2.44
CA LYS A 68 -9.01 -7.33 -3.43
C LYS A 68 -8.13 -6.09 -3.35
N MET A 69 -7.82 -5.62 -2.14
CA MET A 69 -6.97 -4.47 -1.92
C MET A 69 -5.55 -4.68 -2.41
N MET A 70 -4.97 -5.85 -2.11
CA MET A 70 -3.63 -6.22 -2.52
C MET A 70 -3.52 -6.33 -4.04
N LYS A 71 -4.53 -6.85 -4.75
CA LYS A 71 -4.55 -6.85 -6.23
C LYS A 71 -4.47 -5.45 -6.82
N LEU A 72 -5.21 -4.48 -6.25
CA LEU A 72 -5.18 -3.07 -6.67
C LEU A 72 -3.81 -2.45 -6.38
N LEU A 73 -3.29 -2.67 -5.16
CA LEU A 73 -1.99 -2.19 -4.72
C LEU A 73 -0.86 -2.69 -5.62
N THR A 74 -0.78 -3.99 -5.86
CA THR A 74 0.31 -4.60 -6.64
C THR A 74 0.20 -4.28 -8.11
N HIS A 75 -0.99 -3.96 -8.62
CA HIS A 75 -1.16 -3.47 -9.99
C HIS A 75 -0.39 -2.16 -10.22
N LEU A 76 -0.46 -1.23 -9.27
CA LEU A 76 0.36 -0.02 -9.29
C LEU A 76 1.87 -0.30 -9.19
N GLY A 77 2.22 -1.46 -8.65
CA GLY A 77 3.58 -1.99 -8.60
C GLY A 77 4.03 -2.76 -9.84
N GLY A 78 3.23 -2.79 -10.90
CA GLY A 78 3.55 -3.47 -12.16
C GLY A 78 3.14 -4.94 -12.23
N TYR A 79 2.35 -5.44 -11.27
CA TYR A 79 1.77 -6.78 -11.35
C TYR A 79 0.56 -6.80 -12.28
N ASN A 80 0.54 -7.71 -13.26
CA ASN A 80 -0.47 -7.70 -14.32
C ASN A 80 -1.83 -8.24 -13.87
N ASN A 81 -1.89 -8.99 -12.76
CA ASN A 81 -3.10 -9.67 -12.28
C ASN A 81 -3.66 -10.70 -13.28
N ARG A 82 -2.80 -11.42 -14.01
CA ARG A 82 -3.27 -12.51 -14.89
C ARG A 82 -3.76 -13.69 -14.04
N ASN A 83 -4.80 -14.38 -14.52
CA ASN A 83 -5.36 -15.54 -13.80
C ASN A 83 -4.36 -16.68 -13.60
N THR A 84 -3.36 -16.81 -14.47
CA THR A 84 -2.32 -17.84 -14.41
C THR A 84 -1.06 -17.39 -13.67
N GLU A 85 -0.95 -16.10 -13.31
CA GLU A 85 0.22 -15.59 -12.58
C GLU A 85 0.18 -16.07 -11.12
N ARG A 86 1.36 -16.42 -10.60
CA ARG A 86 1.55 -16.73 -9.18
C ARG A 86 1.27 -15.49 -8.32
N PRO A 87 0.82 -15.65 -7.06
CA PRO A 87 0.57 -14.52 -6.17
C PRO A 87 1.74 -13.52 -6.13
N PRO A 88 1.45 -12.21 -6.04
CA PRO A 88 2.47 -11.18 -6.15
C PRO A 88 3.55 -11.34 -5.06
N GLY A 89 4.80 -11.11 -5.48
CA GLY A 89 5.95 -11.10 -4.58
C GLY A 89 6.16 -9.76 -3.87
N PRO A 90 7.23 -9.64 -3.06
CA PRO A 90 7.52 -8.43 -2.29
C PRO A 90 7.75 -7.17 -3.14
N GLN A 91 8.32 -7.31 -4.35
CA GLN A 91 8.67 -6.16 -5.19
C GLN A 91 7.44 -5.36 -5.68
N PRO A 92 6.42 -5.96 -6.31
CA PRO A 92 5.18 -5.23 -6.64
C PRO A 92 4.48 -4.63 -5.43
N VAL A 93 4.57 -5.28 -4.26
CA VAL A 93 4.01 -4.75 -3.00
C VAL A 93 4.75 -3.48 -2.58
N TRP A 94 6.09 -3.52 -2.54
CA TRP A 94 6.92 -2.36 -2.22
C TRP A 94 6.65 -1.16 -3.12
N ILE A 95 6.62 -1.38 -4.44
CA ILE A 95 6.36 -0.30 -5.41
C ILE A 95 4.93 0.23 -5.22
N GLY A 96 3.96 -0.66 -5.07
CA GLY A 96 2.56 -0.30 -4.83
C GLY A 96 2.38 0.55 -3.57
N ILE A 97 3.02 0.18 -2.45
CA ILE A 97 2.96 0.95 -1.19
C ILE A 97 3.50 2.36 -1.40
N ARG A 98 4.63 2.53 -2.09
CA ARG A 98 5.15 3.88 -2.35
C ARG A 98 4.16 4.75 -3.13
N ARG A 99 3.54 4.21 -4.17
CA ARG A 99 2.52 4.97 -4.94
C ARG A 99 1.26 5.25 -4.12
N MET A 100 0.85 4.32 -3.26
CA MET A 100 -0.28 4.49 -2.36
C MET A 100 -0.03 5.61 -1.34
N LEU A 101 1.19 5.72 -0.81
CA LEU A 101 1.56 6.79 0.12
C LEU A 101 1.41 8.18 -0.52
N ASP A 102 1.79 8.35 -1.78
CA ASP A 102 1.58 9.61 -2.51
C ASP A 102 0.08 9.97 -2.56
N TYR A 103 -0.78 8.99 -2.82
CA TYR A 103 -2.23 9.19 -2.82
C TYR A 103 -2.80 9.45 -1.44
N ALA A 104 -2.21 8.85 -0.41
CA ALA A 104 -2.61 9.04 0.97
C ALA A 104 -2.31 10.47 1.44
N ILE A 105 -1.12 10.99 1.10
CA ILE A 105 -0.74 12.39 1.35
C ILE A 105 -1.71 13.34 0.65
N ALA A 106 -1.97 13.10 -0.64
CA ALA A 106 -2.95 13.84 -1.42
C ALA A 106 -4.35 13.84 -0.76
N TRP A 107 -4.81 12.66 -0.35
CA TRP A 107 -6.11 12.48 0.29
C TRP A 107 -6.22 13.22 1.63
N GLN A 108 -5.15 13.24 2.42
CA GLN A 108 -5.11 13.98 3.68
C GLN A 108 -5.02 15.49 3.49
N THR A 109 -4.48 15.94 2.35
CA THR A 109 -4.26 17.37 2.08
C THR A 109 -5.48 18.03 1.45
N PHE A 110 -6.08 17.37 0.45
CA PHE A 110 -7.18 17.92 -0.35
C PHE A 110 -8.30 16.92 -0.63
N GLY A 111 -8.30 15.77 0.05
CA GLY A 111 -9.37 14.79 -0.07
C GLY A 111 -10.67 15.25 0.61
N PRO A 112 -11.78 14.53 0.39
CA PRO A 112 -13.13 14.94 0.78
C PRO A 112 -13.34 15.08 2.29
N THR A 113 -12.49 14.46 3.11
CA THR A 113 -12.51 14.59 4.58
C THR A 113 -11.77 15.82 5.11
N THR A 114 -11.04 16.53 4.25
CA THR A 114 -10.21 17.68 4.62
C THR A 114 -11.07 18.94 4.48
N GLY A 115 -11.88 19.24 5.50
CA GLY A 115 -12.68 20.47 5.51
C GLY A 115 -11.79 21.69 5.27
N LYS A 116 -12.04 22.42 4.17
CA LYS A 116 -11.43 23.68 3.69
C LYS A 116 -10.20 24.18 4.50
N ARG A 117 -9.11 23.42 4.54
CA ARG A 117 -7.94 23.76 5.37
C ARG A 117 -6.86 24.54 4.61
N TYR A 118 -6.98 24.59 3.29
CA TYR A 118 -6.00 25.18 2.37
C TYR A 118 -6.67 25.93 1.19
N VAL A 119 -7.95 26.30 1.33
CA VAL A 119 -8.68 27.14 0.35
C VAL A 119 -9.09 28.43 1.03
#